data_AF-A0A916W3T9-F1
#
_entry.id   AF-A0A916W3T9-F1
#
_cell.length_a   1.000
_cell.length_b   1.000
_cell.length_c   1.000
_cell.angle_alpha   90.00
_cell.angle_beta   90.00
_cell.angle_gamma   90.00
#
_symmetry.space_group_name_H-M   'P 1'
#
loop_
_entity.id
_entity.type
_entity.pdbx_description
1 polymer ?
#
loop_
_entity_poly.entity_id
_entity_poly.type
_entity_poly.pdbx_seq_one_letter_code
_entity_poly.pdbx_strand_id
1 'polypeptide(L)'
;MPVKYLKWYSRELLQAEPEARFAFGDNCSRVGRGGQAAACRDEPNAIGVATLYAPGLFYDPADPVALAHVSNDLAKVARELAAGITVYAPIDGLGTGLARLPEHAPNLHRLIVAFFRAAPGETCPWKD
;
A
#
# COMPACT_ATOMS: atom_id res chain seq x y z
N MET A 1 -11.82 -12.92 -6.49
CA MET A 1 -12.37 -11.56 -6.36
C MET A 1 -11.19 -10.59 -6.36
N PRO A 2 -11.29 -9.41 -7.04
CA PRO A 2 -10.12 -8.77 -7.63
C PRO A 2 -9.55 -7.57 -6.87
N VAL A 3 -8.31 -7.21 -7.19
CA VAL A 3 -7.76 -5.86 -6.99
C VAL A 3 -8.46 -4.88 -7.93
N LYS A 4 -8.80 -3.70 -7.41
CA LYS A 4 -9.34 -2.56 -8.17
C LYS A 4 -8.54 -1.30 -7.90
N TYR A 5 -8.44 -0.40 -8.88
CA TYR A 5 -7.64 0.81 -8.75
C TYR A 5 -8.50 2.07 -8.68
N LEU A 6 -8.26 2.90 -7.65
CA LEU A 6 -8.96 4.16 -7.44
C LEU A 6 -8.00 5.33 -7.44
N LYS A 7 -8.47 6.49 -7.91
CA LYS A 7 -7.62 7.70 -7.95
C LYS A 7 -7.35 8.25 -6.54
N TRP A 8 -8.35 8.25 -5.67
CA TRP A 8 -8.22 8.83 -4.34
C TRP A 8 -9.18 8.18 -3.34
N TYR A 9 -8.79 8.13 -2.06
CA TYR A 9 -9.65 7.64 -0.99
C TYR A 9 -10.20 8.79 -0.15
N SER A 10 -11.45 8.65 0.29
CA SER A 10 -12.01 9.45 1.37
C SER A 10 -12.43 8.53 2.51
N ARG A 11 -12.53 9.05 3.73
CA ARG A 11 -12.93 8.23 4.89
C ARG A 11 -14.35 7.70 4.70
N GLU A 12 -15.23 8.50 4.11
CA GLU A 12 -16.61 8.14 3.79
C GLU A 12 -16.66 6.96 2.81
N LEU A 13 -15.75 6.91 1.83
CA LEU A 13 -15.64 5.78 0.90
C LEU A 13 -15.25 4.49 1.64
N LEU A 14 -14.28 4.57 2.56
CA LEU A 14 -13.87 3.40 3.35
C LEU A 14 -15.04 2.89 4.20
N GLN A 15 -15.77 3.80 4.85
CA GLN A 15 -16.90 3.46 5.70
C GLN A 15 -18.11 2.93 4.91
N ALA A 16 -18.30 3.38 3.67
CA ALA A 16 -19.34 2.88 2.77
C ALA A 16 -19.06 1.47 2.24
N GLU A 17 -17.79 1.02 2.28
CA GLU A 17 -17.33 -0.28 1.76
C GLU A 17 -16.65 -1.11 2.87
N PRO A 18 -17.36 -1.48 3.95
CA PRO A 18 -16.77 -2.12 5.12
C PRO A 18 -16.21 -3.52 4.83
N GLU A 19 -16.77 -4.20 3.83
CA GLU A 19 -16.36 -5.55 3.41
C GLU A 19 -15.12 -5.54 2.50
N ALA A 20 -14.78 -4.40 1.89
CA ALA A 20 -13.59 -4.26 1.07
C ALA A 20 -12.35 -3.97 1.93
N ARG A 21 -11.18 -3.93 1.31
CA ARG A 21 -9.93 -3.47 1.94
C ARG A 21 -9.29 -2.38 1.12
N PHE A 22 -8.63 -1.44 1.79
CA PHE A 22 -7.97 -0.31 1.15
C PHE A 22 -6.48 -0.35 1.44
N ALA A 23 -5.69 -0.79 0.46
CA ALA A 23 -4.25 -0.76 0.53
C ALA A 23 -3.75 0.67 0.27
N PHE A 24 -2.86 1.17 1.11
CA PHE A 24 -2.26 2.50 0.98
C PHE A 24 -0.80 2.51 1.42
N GLY A 25 -0.04 3.50 0.92
CA GLY A 25 1.33 3.73 1.37
C GLY A 25 1.34 4.35 2.76
N ASP A 26 2.05 3.71 3.68
CA ASP A 26 2.18 4.10 5.08
C ASP A 26 3.66 4.09 5.49
N ASN A 27 3.97 4.41 6.76
CA ASN A 27 5.32 4.30 7.32
C ASN A 27 5.41 3.28 8.46
N CYS A 28 6.61 2.76 8.74
CA CYS A 28 6.83 1.78 9.81
C CYS A 28 6.33 2.27 11.17
N SER A 29 6.52 3.55 11.48
CA SER A 29 6.06 4.16 12.74
C SER A 29 4.54 4.35 12.83
N ARG A 30 3.79 4.22 11.73
CA ARG A 30 2.32 4.42 11.66
C ARG A 30 1.88 5.81 12.16
N VAL A 31 2.69 6.86 11.94
CA VAL A 31 2.41 8.25 12.37
C VAL A 31 2.29 9.27 11.23
N GLY A 32 1.55 10.37 11.46
CA GLY A 32 1.29 11.45 10.48
C GLY A 32 0.22 11.14 9.43
N ARG A 33 -0.62 12.11 9.03
CA ARG A 33 -1.78 11.90 8.13
C ARG A 33 -1.57 12.45 6.71
N GLY A 34 -0.36 12.36 6.17
CA GLY A 34 -0.06 12.83 4.80
C GLY A 34 -0.63 11.90 3.72
N GLY A 35 -1.11 12.46 2.61
CA GLY A 35 -1.63 11.68 1.48
C GLY A 35 -2.84 10.82 1.85
N GLN A 36 -2.86 9.56 1.40
CA GLN A 36 -3.96 8.62 1.67
C GLN A 36 -4.09 8.26 3.17
N ALA A 37 -3.03 8.42 3.97
CA ALA A 37 -3.08 8.10 5.40
C ALA A 37 -4.12 8.94 6.18
N ALA A 38 -4.50 10.12 5.68
CA ALA A 38 -5.59 10.92 6.26
C ALA A 38 -6.92 10.19 6.28
N ALA A 39 -7.27 9.57 5.16
CA ALA A 39 -8.50 8.80 5.00
C ALA A 39 -8.39 7.41 5.63
N CYS A 40 -7.25 6.74 5.46
CA CYS A 40 -7.11 5.32 5.78
C CYS A 40 -6.83 5.02 7.25
N ARG A 41 -6.05 5.84 7.96
CA ARG A 41 -5.70 5.47 9.34
C ARG A 41 -6.89 5.50 10.27
N ASP A 42 -6.88 4.56 11.22
CA ASP A 42 -7.93 4.27 12.19
C ASP A 42 -9.21 3.67 11.57
N GLU A 43 -9.23 3.44 10.25
CA GLU A 43 -10.31 2.68 9.62
C GLU A 43 -10.00 1.17 9.65
N PRO A 44 -10.96 0.32 10.07
CA PRO A 44 -10.72 -1.10 10.29
C PRO A 44 -10.47 -1.89 9.00
N ASN A 45 -10.86 -1.33 7.85
CA ASN A 45 -10.68 -1.94 6.55
C ASN A 45 -9.47 -1.38 5.76
N ALA A 46 -8.61 -0.59 6.39
CA ALA A 46 -7.39 -0.09 5.76
C ALA A 46 -6.17 -0.98 6.04
N ILE A 47 -5.32 -1.17 5.03
CA ILE A 47 -4.06 -1.91 5.13
C ILE A 47 -2.92 -1.00 4.71
N GLY A 48 -2.15 -0.52 5.69
CA GLY A 48 -0.98 0.32 5.44
C GLY A 48 0.23 -0.54 5.07
N VAL A 49 0.80 -0.33 3.89
CA VAL A 49 2.08 -0.93 3.48
C VAL A 49 3.20 0.04 3.83
N ALA A 50 4.14 -0.39 4.68
CA ALA A 50 5.26 0.45 5.11
C ALA A 50 6.22 0.75 3.95
N THR A 51 6.13 1.95 3.39
CA THR A 51 6.91 2.42 2.22
C THR A 51 8.05 3.38 2.59
N LEU A 52 8.24 3.66 3.88
CA LEU A 52 9.33 4.42 4.48
C LEU A 52 9.35 4.16 6.00
N TYR A 53 10.41 4.55 6.71
CA TYR A 53 10.47 4.35 8.17
C TYR A 53 9.50 5.26 8.93
N ALA A 54 9.53 6.56 8.64
CA ALA A 54 8.70 7.60 9.27
C ALA A 54 8.55 8.79 8.31
N PRO A 55 7.64 9.75 8.56
CA PRO A 55 7.53 10.94 7.70
C PRO A 55 8.88 11.66 7.53
N GLY A 56 9.37 11.75 6.29
CA GLY A 56 10.67 12.35 5.96
C GLY A 56 11.89 11.46 6.24
N LEU A 57 11.70 10.23 6.73
CA LEU A 57 12.76 9.25 6.96
C LEU A 57 12.56 8.05 6.02
N PHE A 58 13.32 8.07 4.91
CA PHE A 58 13.23 7.12 3.82
C PHE A 58 13.99 5.83 4.09
N TYR A 59 13.61 4.75 3.41
CA TYR A 59 14.36 3.49 3.49
C TYR A 59 15.79 3.65 2.99
N ASP A 60 16.70 2.95 3.66
CA ASP A 60 18.06 2.73 3.18
C ASP A 60 18.08 1.44 2.35
N PRO A 61 18.54 1.45 1.08
CA PRO A 61 18.72 0.24 0.28
C PRO A 61 19.54 -0.87 0.94
N ALA A 62 20.43 -0.53 1.88
CA ALA A 62 21.27 -1.47 2.59
C ALA A 62 20.61 -2.11 3.82
N ASP A 63 19.45 -1.60 4.27
CA ASP A 63 18.76 -2.13 5.45
C ASP A 63 17.81 -3.29 5.08
N PRO A 64 18.11 -4.53 5.49
CA PRO A 64 17.26 -5.68 5.22
C PRO A 64 15.91 -5.63 5.96
N VAL A 65 15.77 -4.82 7.02
CA VAL A 65 14.54 -4.74 7.82
C VAL A 65 13.38 -4.15 7.01
N ALA A 66 13.66 -3.25 6.07
CA ALA A 66 12.65 -2.66 5.18
C ALA A 66 11.91 -3.72 4.35
N LEU A 67 12.62 -4.74 3.86
CA LEU A 67 12.02 -5.87 3.14
C LEU A 67 11.05 -6.65 4.03
N ALA A 68 11.43 -6.92 5.29
CA ALA A 68 10.57 -7.63 6.23
C ALA A 68 9.27 -6.85 6.51
N HIS A 69 9.35 -5.53 6.70
CA HIS A 69 8.16 -4.69 6.89
C HIS A 69 7.22 -4.73 5.69
N VAL A 70 7.73 -4.47 4.49
CA VAL A 70 6.93 -4.50 3.25
C VAL A 70 6.30 -5.88 3.05
N SER A 71 7.10 -6.96 3.21
CA SER A 71 6.62 -8.33 2.98
C SER A 71 5.52 -8.73 3.96
N ASN A 72 5.65 -8.37 5.24
CA ASN A 72 4.63 -8.64 6.25
C ASN A 72 3.32 -7.90 5.98
N ASP A 73 3.37 -6.66 5.48
CA ASP A 73 2.17 -5.92 5.12
C ASP A 73 1.52 -6.45 3.83
N LEU A 74 2.32 -6.80 2.81
CA LEU A 74 1.81 -7.45 1.59
C LEU A 74 1.20 -8.82 1.89
N ALA A 75 1.71 -9.57 2.87
CA ALA A 75 1.10 -10.83 3.31
C ALA A 75 -0.33 -10.63 3.86
N LYS A 76 -0.61 -9.49 4.50
CA LYS A 76 -1.98 -9.14 4.91
C LYS A 76 -2.86 -8.93 3.67
N VAL A 77 -2.38 -8.17 2.69
CA VAL A 77 -3.12 -7.96 1.42
C VAL A 77 -3.37 -9.30 0.72
N ALA A 78 -2.36 -10.16 0.64
CA ALA A 78 -2.45 -11.48 0.01
C ALA A 78 -3.50 -12.37 0.68
N ARG A 79 -3.57 -12.34 2.02
CA ARG A 79 -4.57 -13.09 2.78
C ARG A 79 -6.00 -12.64 2.47
N GLU A 80 -6.24 -11.34 2.38
CA GLU A 80 -7.56 -10.81 2.03
C GLU A 80 -7.93 -11.21 0.59
N LEU A 81 -6.99 -11.09 -0.36
CA LEU A 81 -7.20 -11.54 -1.75
C LEU A 81 -7.50 -13.04 -1.84
N ALA A 82 -6.79 -13.86 -1.06
CA ALA A 82 -7.01 -15.31 -1.01
C ALA A 82 -8.38 -15.68 -0.41
N ALA A 83 -8.88 -14.87 0.53
CA ALA A 83 -10.24 -14.98 1.05
C ALA A 83 -11.30 -14.46 0.05
N GLY A 84 -10.89 -13.96 -1.11
CA GLY A 84 -11.76 -13.35 -2.10
C GLY A 84 -12.25 -11.96 -1.67
N ILE A 85 -11.58 -11.27 -0.76
CA ILE A 85 -11.97 -9.91 -0.42
C ILE A 85 -11.45 -8.95 -1.50
N THR A 86 -12.27 -7.97 -1.89
CA THR A 86 -11.86 -6.92 -2.83
C THR A 86 -10.83 -6.01 -2.17
N VAL A 87 -9.72 -5.76 -2.85
CA VAL A 87 -8.69 -4.82 -2.38
C VAL A 87 -8.62 -3.64 -3.35
N TYR A 88 -8.89 -2.44 -2.83
CA TYR A 88 -8.63 -1.19 -3.53
C TYR A 88 -7.16 -0.78 -3.35
N ALA A 89 -6.53 -0.33 -4.43
CA ALA A 89 -5.20 0.25 -4.44
C ALA A 89 -5.22 1.60 -5.20
N PRO A 90 -4.35 2.58 -4.86
CA PRO A 90 -4.32 3.84 -5.57
C PRO A 90 -3.75 3.68 -6.98
N ILE A 91 -4.29 4.39 -7.97
CA ILE A 91 -3.79 4.36 -9.36
C ILE A 91 -2.32 4.79 -9.45
N ASP A 92 -1.88 5.70 -8.59
CA ASP A 92 -0.52 6.26 -8.62
C ASP A 92 0.56 5.34 -8.02
N GLY A 93 0.19 4.22 -7.39
CA GLY A 93 1.13 3.32 -6.72
C GLY A 93 1.22 3.52 -5.21
N LEU A 94 1.81 2.55 -4.52
CA LEU A 94 2.12 2.65 -3.10
C LEU A 94 3.53 3.21 -2.91
N GLY A 95 3.64 4.29 -2.13
CA GLY A 95 4.94 4.89 -1.80
C GLY A 95 5.57 5.76 -2.89
N THR A 96 4.88 6.00 -4.01
CA THR A 96 5.38 6.82 -5.13
C THR A 96 5.31 8.33 -4.87
N GLY A 97 4.46 8.77 -3.94
CA GLY A 97 4.33 10.18 -3.53
C GLY A 97 5.32 10.57 -2.44
N LEU A 98 4.81 10.93 -1.24
CA LEU A 98 5.62 11.45 -0.13
C LEU A 98 6.76 10.53 0.34
N ALA A 99 6.67 9.23 0.07
CA ALA A 99 7.69 8.27 0.44
C ALA A 99 8.82 8.13 -0.60
N ARG A 100 8.58 8.56 -1.85
CA ARG A 100 9.54 8.46 -2.97
C ARG A 100 10.26 7.10 -3.02
N LEU A 101 9.52 6.02 -2.80
CA LEU A 101 10.04 4.66 -2.73
C LEU A 101 10.85 4.26 -3.99
N PRO A 102 10.45 4.65 -5.23
CA PRO A 102 11.27 4.35 -6.41
C PRO A 102 12.68 4.96 -6.36
N GLU A 103 12.85 6.11 -5.68
CA GLU A 103 14.14 6.79 -5.56
C GLU A 103 15.00 6.18 -4.44
N HIS A 104 14.38 5.90 -3.29
CA HIS A 104 15.11 5.50 -2.08
C HIS A 104 15.23 3.99 -1.89
N ALA A 105 14.31 3.18 -2.44
CA ALA A 105 14.39 1.72 -2.38
C ALA A 105 13.73 1.08 -3.61
N PRO A 106 14.32 1.23 -4.82
CA PRO A 106 13.74 0.76 -6.08
C PRO A 106 13.43 -0.74 -6.12
N ASN A 107 14.20 -1.57 -5.41
CA ASN A 107 13.94 -3.00 -5.35
C ASN A 107 12.66 -3.33 -4.56
N LEU A 108 12.34 -2.55 -3.51
CA LEU A 108 11.07 -2.69 -2.77
C LEU A 108 9.89 -2.16 -3.58
N HIS A 109 10.09 -1.06 -4.34
CA HIS A 109 9.10 -0.58 -5.29
C HIS A 109 8.74 -1.66 -6.32
N ARG A 110 9.74 -2.25 -6.98
CA ARG A 110 9.53 -3.35 -7.94
C ARG A 110 8.87 -4.56 -7.32
N LEU A 111 9.20 -4.92 -6.08
CA LEU A 111 8.53 -6.00 -5.35
C LEU A 111 7.02 -5.73 -5.19
N ILE A 112 6.66 -4.51 -4.78
CA ILE A 112 5.26 -4.10 -4.63
C ILE A 112 4.54 -4.11 -5.98
N VAL A 113 5.16 -3.57 -7.03
CA VAL A 113 4.57 -3.58 -8.39
C VAL A 113 4.38 -5.01 -8.89
N ALA A 114 5.39 -5.88 -8.73
CA ALA A 114 5.31 -7.28 -9.12
C ALA A 114 4.18 -8.02 -8.36
N PHE A 115 4.03 -7.75 -7.06
CA PHE A 115 2.94 -8.31 -6.25
C PHE A 115 1.56 -7.92 -6.83
N PHE A 116 1.30 -6.64 -7.06
CA PHE A 116 0.00 -6.17 -7.56
C PHE A 116 -0.26 -6.53 -9.03
N ARG A 117 0.78 -6.73 -9.84
CA ARG A 117 0.66 -7.30 -11.20
C ARG A 117 0.29 -8.79 -11.19
N ALA A 118 0.78 -9.55 -10.22
CA ALA A 118 0.47 -10.96 -10.07
C ALA A 118 -0.87 -11.20 -9.35
N ALA A 119 -1.39 -10.20 -8.64
CA ALA A 119 -2.67 -10.28 -7.96
C ALA A 119 -3.85 -10.42 -8.96
N PRO A 120 -4.90 -11.19 -8.63
CA PRO A 120 -6.07 -11.30 -9.49
C PRO A 120 -6.80 -9.95 -9.56
N GLY A 121 -7.25 -9.54 -10.74
CA GLY A 121 -8.14 -8.40 -10.90
C GLY A 121 -7.87 -7.51 -12.09
N GLU A 122 -8.11 -6.22 -11.91
CA GLU A 122 -7.80 -5.22 -12.93
C GLU A 122 -6.30 -5.25 -13.25
N THR A 123 -5.95 -4.93 -14.49
CA THR A 123 -4.55 -4.80 -14.89
C THR A 123 -3.89 -3.69 -14.08
N CYS A 124 -2.80 -4.02 -13.38
CA CYS A 124 -2.06 -3.06 -12.58
C CYS A 124 -1.54 -1.91 -13.45
N PRO A 125 -1.91 -0.64 -13.17
CA PRO A 125 -1.50 0.51 -13.99
C PRO A 125 -0.10 1.02 -13.62
N TRP A 126 0.56 0.43 -12.62
CA TRP A 126 1.79 0.95 -12.06
C TRP A 126 3.00 0.65 -12.95
N LYS A 127 3.90 1.63 -13.02
CA LYS A 127 5.19 1.53 -13.71
C LYS A 127 6.27 1.03 -12.73
N ASP A 128 7.24 0.32 -13.29
CA ASP A 128 8.45 -0.13 -12.57
C ASP A 128 9.44 1.01 -12.33
#